data_AF-A0A0D2P5W7-F1
#
_entry.id   AF-A0A0D2P5W7-F1
#
_cell.length_a   1.000
_cell.length_b   1.000
_cell.length_c   1.000
_cell.angle_alpha   90.00
_cell.angle_beta   90.00
_cell.angle_gamma   90.00
#
_symmetry.space_group_name_H-M   'P 1'
#
loop_
_entity.id
_entity.type
_entity.pdbx_description
1 polymer ?
#
loop_
_entity_poly.entity_id
_entity_poly.type
_entity_poly.pdbx_seq_one_letter_code
_entity_poly.pdbx_strand_id
1 'polypeptide(L)'
;MMLCYSLVVALAIATSVIAGQFDFDTTTQQFPIVALPPPPPPPIADTSGRLVHDAAHPWHAPEEGDMRGPCPGLNTLASHGWLPRDGVATPAQIITAVQEGFNMGYDLAAFVTYAGHIVDGNLLTNKLSIGQATNRTGPPPPPPAHAGGLSAHGAFEGDASITRGDAYLGDNDSFNATLFDEFVSVSEKYGGGAYDFAAAGALRMARIRDSIARNPYFRLLAPRYHTAYAESVFPIAFFIDGRRTGAERTRLDPAVARGFFESARMPPDFWRSSSPWGRPEVGIAVDALYRAHPISPGSNNGTVDSYTHDPTSPRLHQFCEMYTDYVNVTVRELYPNAKGVLLAALNKNLDYLYSALGRTSCPQVPPFV
;
A
#
# COMPACT_ATOMS: atom_id res chain seq x y z
N MET A 1 6.49 -20.88 -41.33
CA MET A 1 5.74 -21.90 -42.09
C MET A 1 5.92 -23.21 -41.32
N MET A 2 5.02 -23.78 -40.52
CA MET A 2 3.61 -23.60 -40.12
C MET A 2 3.55 -23.28 -38.60
N LEU A 3 2.66 -22.45 -38.01
CA LEU A 3 1.18 -22.39 -37.97
C LEU A 3 0.48 -23.54 -37.23
N CYS A 4 -0.29 -23.13 -36.20
CA CYS A 4 -1.50 -23.71 -35.60
C CYS A 4 -1.43 -24.53 -34.29
N TYR A 5 -2.44 -24.24 -33.45
CA TYR A 5 -2.83 -24.71 -32.11
C TYR A 5 -2.13 -23.98 -30.93
N SER A 6 -2.78 -23.12 -30.14
CA SER A 6 -4.17 -23.16 -29.67
C SER A 6 -4.77 -21.75 -29.48
N LEU A 7 -5.89 -21.53 -30.16
CA LEU A 7 -6.77 -20.36 -30.05
C LEU A 7 -8.18 -20.92 -29.85
N VAL A 8 -8.58 -21.14 -28.58
CA VAL A 8 -9.98 -21.39 -28.21
C VAL A 8 -10.21 -20.74 -26.84
N VAL A 9 -11.34 -20.04 -26.74
CA VAL A 9 -11.85 -19.22 -25.61
C VAL A 9 -11.43 -17.75 -25.64
N ALA A 10 -12.11 -16.97 -26.47
CA ALA A 10 -12.64 -15.61 -26.16
C ALA A 10 -13.08 -14.91 -27.46
N LEU A 11 -14.11 -15.44 -28.14
CA LEU A 11 -14.82 -14.70 -29.18
C LEU A 11 -16.33 -14.95 -29.09
N ALA A 12 -16.96 -14.24 -28.18
CA ALA A 12 -18.35 -13.82 -28.19
C ALA A 12 -18.40 -12.76 -27.08
N ILE A 13 -18.38 -11.47 -27.37
CA ILE A 13 -19.48 -10.70 -27.97
C ILE A 13 -18.83 -9.43 -28.55
N ALA A 14 -18.86 -9.29 -29.87
CA ALA A 14 -18.60 -8.03 -30.55
C ALA A 14 -19.78 -7.76 -31.49
N THR A 15 -20.82 -7.13 -30.97
CA THR A 15 -21.85 -6.47 -31.79
C THR A 15 -22.34 -5.22 -31.07
N SER A 16 -22.23 -4.09 -31.76
CA SER A 16 -22.86 -2.78 -31.51
C SER A 16 -22.24 -1.91 -30.40
N VAL A 17 -21.07 -1.32 -30.69
CA VAL A 17 -20.67 -0.06 -30.05
C VAL A 17 -21.40 1.08 -30.77
N ILE A 18 -22.59 1.39 -30.29
CA ILE A 18 -23.13 2.75 -30.42
C ILE A 18 -22.51 3.54 -29.26
N ALA A 19 -21.90 4.67 -29.58
CA ALA A 19 -21.45 5.65 -28.61
C ALA A 19 -22.66 6.18 -27.81
N GLY A 20 -23.07 5.46 -26.78
CA GLY A 20 -23.99 5.92 -25.76
C GLY A 20 -23.19 6.62 -24.68
N GLN A 21 -23.56 7.86 -24.35
CA GLN A 21 -23.20 8.47 -23.07
C GLN A 21 -23.59 7.47 -21.98
N PHE A 22 -22.61 6.98 -21.22
CA PHE A 22 -22.89 6.30 -19.95
C PHE A 22 -23.42 7.36 -18.98
N ASP A 23 -24.72 7.64 -19.07
CA ASP A 23 -25.45 8.30 -18.00
C ASP A 23 -25.56 7.29 -16.86
N PHE A 24 -24.92 7.59 -15.74
CA PHE A 24 -25.18 6.91 -14.48
C PHE A 24 -26.63 7.23 -14.08
N ASP A 25 -27.57 6.39 -14.50
CA ASP A 25 -28.97 6.51 -14.12
C ASP A 25 -29.08 6.36 -12.60
N THR A 26 -29.44 7.46 -11.94
CA THR A 26 -29.43 7.63 -10.47
C THR A 26 -30.56 6.87 -9.77
N THR A 27 -31.44 6.21 -10.53
CA THR A 27 -32.69 5.66 -10.01
C THR A 27 -32.61 4.19 -9.55
N THR A 28 -31.50 3.49 -9.78
CA THR A 28 -31.33 2.07 -9.39
C THR A 28 -30.04 1.74 -8.65
N GLN A 29 -29.22 2.72 -8.25
CA GLN A 29 -27.94 2.43 -7.60
C GLN A 29 -28.09 2.08 -6.11
N GLN A 30 -27.66 0.87 -5.75
CA GLN A 30 -27.53 0.40 -4.38
C GLN A 30 -26.40 1.13 -3.60
N PHE A 31 -25.56 1.92 -4.27
CA PHE A 31 -24.47 2.70 -3.69
C PHE A 31 -24.59 4.18 -4.06
N PRO A 32 -24.47 5.12 -3.10
CA PRO A 32 -24.50 6.54 -3.41
C PRO A 32 -23.23 6.98 -4.15
N ILE A 33 -23.39 7.75 -5.24
CA ILE A 33 -22.26 8.40 -5.93
C ILE A 33 -21.75 9.57 -5.09
N VAL A 34 -20.47 9.55 -4.81
CA VAL A 34 -19.70 10.55 -4.06
C VAL A 34 -18.79 11.30 -5.04
N ALA A 35 -19.38 12.18 -5.86
CA ALA A 35 -18.63 12.95 -6.85
C ALA A 35 -17.59 13.90 -6.20
N LEU A 36 -17.87 14.34 -4.98
CA LEU A 36 -16.97 15.14 -4.16
C LEU A 36 -16.77 14.43 -2.82
N PRO A 37 -15.71 13.63 -2.67
CA PRO A 37 -15.41 13.00 -1.39
C PRO A 37 -15.21 14.06 -0.29
N PRO A 38 -15.53 13.72 0.97
CA PRO A 38 -15.29 14.63 2.09
C PRO A 38 -13.79 14.92 2.24
N PRO A 39 -13.42 16.07 2.82
CA PRO A 39 -12.03 16.37 3.11
C PRO A 39 -11.41 15.32 4.04
N PRO A 40 -10.08 15.13 3.97
CA PRO A 40 -9.40 14.27 4.93
C PRO A 40 -9.65 14.75 6.36
N PRO A 41 -9.70 13.80 7.32
CA PRO A 41 -9.80 14.16 8.73
C PRO A 41 -8.56 14.97 9.14
N PRO A 42 -8.64 15.84 10.16
CA PRO A 42 -7.48 16.59 10.61
C PRO A 42 -6.42 15.68 11.26
N PRO A 43 -5.20 16.20 11.49
CA PRO A 43 -4.25 15.56 12.40
C PRO A 43 -4.88 15.32 13.77
N ILE A 44 -4.59 14.17 14.39
CA ILE A 44 -5.04 13.88 15.75
C ILE A 44 -4.42 14.89 16.74
N ALA A 45 -5.22 15.36 17.70
CA ALA A 45 -4.78 16.40 18.65
C ALA A 45 -3.83 15.84 19.73
N ASP A 46 -4.02 14.57 20.11
CA ASP A 46 -3.21 13.91 21.12
C ASP A 46 -2.38 12.80 20.49
N THR A 47 -1.07 13.04 20.40
CA THR A 47 -0.07 12.08 19.88
C THR A 47 0.67 11.36 21.01
N SER A 48 0.17 11.43 22.26
CA SER A 48 0.74 10.70 23.38
C SER A 48 0.61 9.18 23.18
N GLY A 49 1.54 8.46 23.83
CA GLY A 49 1.49 7.01 23.89
C GLY A 49 0.32 6.59 24.76
N ARG A 50 -0.49 5.65 24.26
CA ARG A 50 -1.66 5.13 24.96
C ARG A 50 -1.90 3.68 24.57
N LEU A 51 -2.64 2.97 25.42
CA LEU A 51 -3.14 1.64 25.13
C LEU A 51 -4.04 1.69 23.88
N VAL A 52 -3.80 0.81 22.91
CA VAL A 52 -4.60 0.71 21.67
C VAL A 52 -5.13 -0.69 21.39
N HIS A 53 -4.66 -1.68 22.13
CA HIS A 53 -5.34 -2.96 22.30
C HIS A 53 -6.14 -2.92 23.61
N ASP A 54 -7.25 -2.19 23.58
CA ASP A 54 -8.13 -1.96 24.72
C ASP A 54 -9.48 -2.68 24.57
N ALA A 55 -10.39 -2.49 25.53
CA ALA A 55 -11.71 -3.10 25.52
C ALA A 55 -12.63 -2.59 24.40
N ALA A 56 -12.37 -1.40 23.83
CA ALA A 56 -13.12 -0.88 22.70
C ALA A 56 -12.57 -1.43 21.36
N HIS A 57 -11.31 -1.85 21.35
CA HIS A 57 -10.62 -2.39 20.17
C HIS A 57 -10.08 -3.82 20.41
N PRO A 58 -10.95 -4.78 20.80
CA PRO A 58 -10.53 -6.16 20.99
C PRO A 58 -10.17 -6.78 19.63
N TRP A 59 -9.21 -7.71 19.66
CA TRP A 59 -8.91 -8.51 18.48
C TRP A 59 -10.00 -9.53 18.20
N HIS A 60 -10.39 -9.64 16.93
CA HIS A 60 -11.21 -10.73 16.41
C HIS A 60 -10.53 -11.28 15.16
N ALA A 61 -10.54 -12.61 15.00
CA ALA A 61 -10.16 -13.25 13.75
C ALA A 61 -11.07 -12.74 12.62
N PRO A 62 -10.57 -12.57 11.38
CA PRO A 62 -11.42 -12.24 10.24
C PRO A 62 -12.42 -13.37 10.00
N GLU A 63 -13.67 -12.99 9.71
CA GLU A 63 -14.73 -13.92 9.33
C GLU A 63 -14.69 -14.23 7.83
N GLU A 64 -15.48 -15.21 7.39
CA GLU A 64 -15.64 -15.50 5.97
C GLU A 64 -16.16 -14.26 5.22
N GLY A 65 -15.43 -13.82 4.21
CA GLY A 65 -15.75 -12.63 3.42
C GLY A 65 -15.14 -11.33 3.93
N ASP A 66 -14.50 -11.32 5.11
CA ASP A 66 -13.71 -10.17 5.56
C ASP A 66 -12.44 -10.01 4.71
N MET A 67 -12.17 -8.80 4.23
CA MET A 67 -11.00 -8.54 3.39
C MET A 67 -9.78 -8.26 4.27
N ARG A 68 -8.71 -9.00 4.00
CA ARG A 68 -7.34 -8.74 4.44
C ARG A 68 -6.45 -8.81 3.21
N GLY A 69 -5.32 -8.12 3.25
CA GLY A 69 -4.44 -8.00 2.09
C GLY A 69 -2.96 -7.91 2.45
N PRO A 70 -2.15 -7.28 1.60
CA PRO A 70 -0.70 -7.28 1.75
C PRO A 70 -0.21 -6.39 2.90
N CYS A 71 -1.03 -5.46 3.40
CA CYS A 71 -0.65 -4.51 4.45
C CYS A 71 -0.95 -5.06 5.87
N PRO A 72 0.06 -5.50 6.65
CA PRO A 72 -0.17 -6.00 8.01
C PRO A 72 -0.74 -4.93 8.96
N GLY A 73 -0.41 -3.65 8.75
CA GLY A 73 -0.94 -2.55 9.54
C GLY A 73 -2.46 -2.41 9.39
N LEU A 74 -2.95 -2.26 8.16
CA LEU A 74 -4.39 -2.15 7.91
C LEU A 74 -5.15 -3.42 8.29
N ASN A 75 -4.55 -4.59 8.05
CA ASN A 75 -5.12 -5.87 8.50
C ASN A 75 -5.33 -5.88 10.01
N THR A 76 -4.32 -5.43 10.77
CA THR A 76 -4.39 -5.36 12.24
C THR A 76 -5.44 -4.37 12.69
N LEU A 77 -5.51 -3.18 12.09
CA LEU A 77 -6.51 -2.17 12.43
C LEU A 77 -7.95 -2.68 12.17
N ALA A 78 -8.18 -3.40 11.08
CA ALA A 78 -9.48 -4.03 10.82
C ALA A 78 -9.78 -5.14 11.83
N SER A 79 -8.83 -6.02 12.12
CA SER A 79 -9.00 -7.09 13.12
C SER A 79 -9.14 -6.59 14.56
N HIS A 80 -8.79 -5.34 14.84
CA HIS A 80 -9.02 -4.68 16.13
C HIS A 80 -10.23 -3.73 16.12
N GLY A 81 -10.92 -3.55 14.99
CA GLY A 81 -12.09 -2.67 14.90
C GLY A 81 -11.77 -1.16 14.84
N TRP A 82 -10.50 -0.79 14.68
CA TRP A 82 -10.11 0.59 14.33
C TRP A 82 -10.57 0.95 12.90
N LEU A 83 -10.61 -0.06 12.03
CA LEU A 83 -11.28 -0.03 10.73
C LEU A 83 -12.54 -0.92 10.77
N PRO A 84 -13.48 -0.75 9.83
CA PRO A 84 -14.49 -1.76 9.56
C PRO A 84 -13.85 -3.15 9.47
N ARG A 85 -14.30 -4.08 10.33
CA ARG A 85 -13.71 -5.43 10.45
C ARG A 85 -13.77 -6.21 9.13
N ASP A 86 -14.75 -5.84 8.33
CA ASP A 86 -15.07 -6.36 7.02
C ASP A 86 -14.01 -6.03 5.94
N GLY A 87 -13.08 -5.12 6.25
CA GLY A 87 -11.94 -4.75 5.42
C GLY A 87 -12.25 -3.74 4.32
N VAL A 88 -13.41 -3.09 4.35
CA VAL A 88 -13.80 -2.08 3.34
C VAL A 88 -14.02 -0.72 4.00
N ALA A 89 -13.14 0.23 3.71
CA ALA A 89 -13.07 1.51 4.40
C ALA A 89 -13.08 2.71 3.45
N THR A 90 -13.45 3.88 3.96
CA THR A 90 -13.20 5.15 3.28
C THR A 90 -11.78 5.64 3.56
N PRO A 91 -11.21 6.53 2.72
CA PRO A 91 -9.93 7.18 3.02
C PRO A 91 -9.90 7.85 4.40
N ALA A 92 -10.98 8.52 4.80
CA ALA A 92 -11.08 9.16 6.10
C ALA A 92 -11.02 8.17 7.28
N GLN A 93 -11.64 7.00 7.13
CA GLN A 93 -11.54 5.93 8.12
C GLN A 93 -10.10 5.40 8.23
N ILE A 94 -9.42 5.20 7.10
CA ILE A 94 -8.03 4.73 7.07
C ILE A 94 -7.09 5.75 7.73
N ILE A 95 -7.16 7.02 7.33
CA ILE A 95 -6.31 8.08 7.89
C ILE A 95 -6.53 8.22 9.40
N THR A 96 -7.77 8.13 9.87
CA THR A 96 -8.07 8.16 11.31
C THR A 96 -7.50 6.94 12.01
N ALA A 97 -7.72 5.73 11.47
CA ALA A 97 -7.29 4.48 12.10
C ALA A 97 -5.77 4.36 12.23
N VAL A 98 -4.99 4.74 11.19
CA VAL A 98 -3.52 4.66 11.27
C VAL A 98 -2.93 5.70 12.23
N GLN A 99 -3.54 6.89 12.32
CA GLN A 99 -3.16 7.88 13.32
C GLN A 99 -3.51 7.37 14.73
N GLU A 100 -4.75 6.91 14.94
CA GLU A 100 -5.23 6.56 16.26
C GLU A 100 -4.64 5.25 16.81
N GLY A 101 -4.50 4.23 15.97
CA GLY A 101 -4.01 2.91 16.36
C GLY A 101 -2.48 2.77 16.34
N PHE A 102 -1.77 3.53 15.49
CA PHE A 102 -0.31 3.41 15.34
C PHE A 102 0.48 4.70 15.50
N ASN A 103 -0.19 5.84 15.69
CA ASN A 103 0.45 7.17 15.72
C ASN A 103 1.23 7.47 14.43
N MET A 104 0.72 7.02 13.28
CA MET A 104 1.24 7.45 11.98
C MET A 104 1.02 8.96 11.82
N GLY A 105 2.06 9.70 11.43
CA GLY A 105 1.95 11.14 11.19
C GLY A 105 0.94 11.44 10.08
N TYR A 106 0.18 12.53 10.24
CA TYR A 106 -0.89 12.90 9.30
C TYR A 106 -0.42 13.01 7.84
N ASP A 107 0.77 13.58 7.63
CA ASP A 107 1.36 13.78 6.31
C ASP A 107 1.61 12.43 5.60
N LEU A 108 2.12 11.43 6.33
CA LEU A 108 2.32 10.09 5.82
C LEU A 108 0.97 9.38 5.63
N ALA A 109 0.11 9.42 6.65
CA ALA A 109 -1.21 8.76 6.66
C ALA A 109 -2.08 9.19 5.47
N ALA A 110 -2.24 10.50 5.28
CA ALA A 110 -3.04 11.03 4.18
C ALA A 110 -2.39 10.72 2.82
N PHE A 111 -1.07 10.89 2.68
CA PHE A 111 -0.38 10.65 1.42
C PHE A 111 -0.53 9.20 0.95
N VAL A 112 -0.19 8.22 1.80
CA VAL A 112 -0.26 6.80 1.42
C VAL A 112 -1.70 6.33 1.22
N THR A 113 -2.66 6.86 2.00
CA THR A 113 -4.07 6.50 1.85
C THR A 113 -4.62 6.96 0.52
N TYR A 114 -4.40 8.21 0.12
CA TYR A 114 -4.89 8.69 -1.18
C TYR A 114 -4.10 8.09 -2.34
N ALA A 115 -2.81 7.81 -2.19
CA ALA A 115 -2.05 7.10 -3.20
C ALA A 115 -2.64 5.70 -3.46
N GLY A 116 -2.94 4.92 -2.41
CA GLY A 116 -3.63 3.64 -2.58
C GLY A 116 -5.06 3.78 -3.09
N HIS A 117 -5.84 4.72 -2.54
CA HIS A 117 -7.25 4.88 -2.91
C HIS A 117 -7.44 5.28 -4.37
N ILE A 118 -6.55 6.12 -4.94
CA ILE A 118 -6.67 6.57 -6.32
C ILE A 118 -6.53 5.40 -7.31
N VAL A 119 -5.59 4.49 -7.07
CA VAL A 119 -5.29 3.39 -8.00
C VAL A 119 -6.10 2.13 -7.72
N ASP A 120 -6.41 1.84 -6.45
CA ASP A 120 -7.05 0.57 -6.05
C ASP A 120 -8.49 0.74 -5.53
N GLY A 121 -8.90 1.96 -5.23
CA GLY A 121 -10.22 2.27 -4.68
C GLY A 121 -11.27 2.56 -5.75
N ASN A 122 -12.52 2.58 -5.31
CA ASN A 122 -13.63 3.09 -6.11
C ASN A 122 -13.86 4.57 -5.79
N LEU A 123 -13.47 5.45 -6.71
CA LEU A 123 -13.56 6.90 -6.53
C LEU A 123 -15.00 7.42 -6.52
N LEU A 124 -15.95 6.66 -7.08
CA LEU A 124 -17.36 7.06 -7.12
C LEU A 124 -18.10 6.68 -5.86
N THR A 125 -17.69 5.65 -5.13
CA THR A 125 -18.31 5.28 -3.85
C THR A 125 -17.48 5.71 -2.64
N ASN A 126 -16.27 6.22 -2.87
CA ASN A 126 -15.29 6.60 -1.84
C ASN A 126 -14.95 5.42 -0.90
N LYS A 127 -14.80 4.23 -1.47
CA LYS A 127 -14.49 2.98 -0.75
C LYS A 127 -13.23 2.32 -1.31
N LEU A 128 -12.44 1.74 -0.42
CA LEU A 128 -11.26 0.94 -0.71
C LEU A 128 -11.35 -0.39 0.06
N SER A 129 -11.10 -1.50 -0.63
CA SER A 129 -10.83 -2.78 0.02
C SER A 129 -9.36 -2.83 0.44
N ILE A 130 -9.08 -3.23 1.68
CA ILE A 130 -7.70 -3.41 2.15
C ILE A 130 -7.07 -4.73 1.69
N GLY A 131 -7.82 -5.54 0.93
CA GLY A 131 -7.39 -6.79 0.32
C GLY A 131 -7.83 -6.87 -1.13
N GLN A 132 -8.40 -8.01 -1.52
CA GLN A 132 -8.84 -8.28 -2.89
C GLN A 132 -10.07 -7.45 -3.30
N ALA A 133 -10.37 -7.48 -4.60
CA ALA A 133 -11.54 -6.85 -5.17
C ALA A 133 -12.83 -7.42 -4.56
N THR A 134 -13.81 -6.55 -4.30
CA THR A 134 -15.07 -6.93 -3.65
C THR A 134 -16.21 -6.06 -4.14
N ASN A 135 -17.41 -6.61 -4.27
CA ASN A 135 -18.61 -5.86 -4.68
C ASN A 135 -19.03 -4.78 -3.66
N ARG A 136 -18.49 -4.82 -2.43
CA ARG A 136 -18.74 -3.85 -1.36
C ARG A 136 -18.13 -2.48 -1.61
N THR A 137 -17.20 -2.35 -2.56
CA THR A 137 -16.73 -1.05 -3.05
C THR A 137 -17.64 -0.48 -4.15
N GLY A 138 -18.67 -1.22 -4.58
CA GLY A 138 -19.58 -0.84 -5.67
C GLY A 138 -19.07 -1.21 -7.06
N PRO A 139 -19.84 -0.87 -8.13
CA PRO A 139 -19.48 -1.20 -9.50
C PRO A 139 -18.14 -0.59 -9.90
N PRO A 140 -17.23 -1.35 -10.52
CA PRO A 140 -15.91 -0.84 -10.90
C PRO A 140 -16.03 0.28 -11.96
N PRO A 141 -15.06 1.21 -12.01
CA PRO A 141 -14.98 2.20 -13.08
C PRO A 141 -14.72 1.54 -14.45
N PRO A 142 -14.87 2.28 -15.56
CA PRO A 142 -14.48 1.78 -16.87
C PRO A 142 -12.99 1.38 -16.90
N PRO A 143 -12.64 0.26 -17.54
CA PRO A 143 -11.24 -0.11 -17.75
C PRO A 143 -10.46 1.02 -18.44
N PRO A 144 -9.15 1.14 -18.16
CA PRO A 144 -8.31 0.20 -17.41
C PRO A 144 -8.36 0.32 -15.88
N ALA A 145 -9.01 1.35 -15.31
CA ALA A 145 -9.25 1.41 -13.88
C ALA A 145 -10.09 0.20 -13.41
N HIS A 146 -9.77 -0.33 -12.23
CA HIS A 146 -10.31 -1.61 -11.76
C HIS A 146 -10.97 -1.57 -10.38
N ALA A 147 -10.63 -0.61 -9.51
CA ALA A 147 -11.05 -0.60 -8.11
C ALA A 147 -10.81 -1.96 -7.40
N GLY A 148 -9.61 -2.51 -7.60
CA GLY A 148 -9.26 -3.90 -7.31
C GLY A 148 -8.91 -4.19 -5.85
N GLY A 149 -8.91 -3.17 -4.99
CA GLY A 149 -8.39 -3.29 -3.63
C GLY A 149 -6.87 -3.41 -3.59
N LEU A 150 -6.29 -3.32 -2.39
CA LEU A 150 -4.84 -3.28 -2.20
C LEU A 150 -4.09 -4.56 -2.61
N SER A 151 -4.77 -5.68 -2.89
CA SER A 151 -4.13 -6.87 -3.46
C SER A 151 -3.88 -6.77 -4.98
N ALA A 152 -4.40 -5.73 -5.65
CA ALA A 152 -4.18 -5.53 -7.08
C ALA A 152 -2.69 -5.25 -7.37
N HIS A 153 -2.06 -6.15 -8.12
CA HIS A 153 -0.63 -6.07 -8.42
C HIS A 153 -0.29 -4.92 -9.39
N GLY A 154 0.81 -4.21 -9.10
CA GLY A 154 1.44 -3.26 -10.02
C GLY A 154 0.96 -1.81 -9.89
N ALA A 155 -0.13 -1.56 -9.17
CA ALA A 155 -0.66 -0.23 -8.90
C ALA A 155 -0.07 0.35 -7.60
N PHE A 156 -0.35 -0.29 -6.46
CA PHE A 156 0.25 0.01 -5.17
C PHE A 156 1.09 -1.18 -4.64
N GLU A 157 0.49 -2.38 -4.63
CA GLU A 157 1.18 -3.64 -4.34
C GLU A 157 2.23 -3.94 -5.41
N GLY A 158 3.35 -4.56 -5.00
CA GLY A 158 4.35 -5.00 -5.95
C GLY A 158 5.39 -5.91 -5.35
N ASP A 159 6.31 -6.33 -6.20
CA ASP A 159 7.30 -7.36 -5.91
C ASP A 159 8.24 -7.02 -4.75
N ALA A 160 8.98 -8.05 -4.29
CA ALA A 160 9.93 -8.01 -3.20
C ALA A 160 9.30 -7.59 -1.85
N SER A 161 8.05 -7.94 -1.60
CA SER A 161 7.43 -7.77 -0.27
C SER A 161 8.18 -8.59 0.78
N ILE A 162 8.23 -8.11 2.04
CA ILE A 162 9.05 -8.73 3.10
C ILE A 162 8.45 -10.00 3.69
N THR A 163 7.13 -10.19 3.58
CA THR A 163 6.42 -11.38 4.11
C THR A 163 5.32 -11.90 3.18
N ARG A 164 5.21 -11.35 1.96
CA ARG A 164 4.28 -11.72 0.89
C ARG A 164 5.10 -12.11 -0.36
N GLY A 165 4.58 -13.04 -1.15
CA GLY A 165 5.22 -13.44 -2.41
C GLY A 165 5.10 -12.35 -3.48
N ASP A 166 5.83 -12.53 -4.58
CA ASP A 166 5.59 -11.74 -5.80
C ASP A 166 4.38 -12.33 -6.52
N ALA A 167 3.54 -11.48 -7.14
CA ALA A 167 2.32 -11.94 -7.82
C ALA A 167 2.60 -12.98 -8.92
N TYR A 168 3.71 -12.82 -9.65
CA TYR A 168 4.14 -13.79 -10.65
C TYR A 168 4.33 -15.21 -10.09
N LEU A 169 4.69 -15.33 -8.81
CA LEU A 169 4.93 -16.60 -8.14
C LEU A 169 3.66 -17.23 -7.57
N GLY A 170 2.52 -16.54 -7.66
CA GLY A 170 1.20 -17.08 -7.38
C GLY A 170 0.36 -16.24 -6.42
N ASP A 171 0.92 -15.85 -5.28
CA ASP A 171 0.19 -15.18 -4.18
C ASP A 171 0.99 -13.99 -3.64
N ASN A 172 0.42 -12.80 -3.76
CA ASN A 172 1.02 -11.51 -3.38
C ASN A 172 0.41 -10.87 -2.12
N ASP A 173 -0.60 -11.48 -1.49
CA ASP A 173 -1.31 -10.85 -0.38
C ASP A 173 -1.34 -11.68 0.91
N SER A 174 -1.29 -13.01 0.81
CA SER A 174 -1.26 -13.90 1.97
C SER A 174 0.07 -13.85 2.71
N PHE A 175 0.02 -14.05 4.02
CA PHE A 175 1.21 -14.27 4.83
C PHE A 175 1.97 -15.51 4.35
N ASN A 176 3.27 -15.36 4.08
CA ASN A 176 4.15 -16.45 3.69
C ASN A 176 5.11 -16.82 4.83
N ALA A 177 4.89 -17.98 5.45
CA ALA A 177 5.69 -18.44 6.57
C ALA A 177 7.18 -18.61 6.23
N THR A 178 7.52 -19.08 5.02
CA THR A 178 8.91 -19.23 4.58
C THR A 178 9.63 -17.88 4.49
N LEU A 179 8.96 -16.85 3.94
CA LEU A 179 9.52 -15.48 3.92
C LEU A 179 9.62 -14.89 5.32
N PHE A 180 8.71 -15.26 6.22
CA PHE A 180 8.81 -14.86 7.61
C PHE A 180 9.96 -15.56 8.35
N ASP A 181 10.26 -16.81 8.03
CA ASP A 181 11.44 -17.50 8.58
C ASP A 181 12.74 -16.83 8.09
N GLU A 182 12.77 -16.30 6.85
CA GLU A 182 13.85 -15.44 6.36
C GLU A 182 13.94 -14.13 7.16
N PHE A 183 12.80 -13.47 7.44
CA PHE A 183 12.74 -12.29 8.31
C PHE A 183 13.36 -12.56 9.69
N VAL A 184 13.05 -13.70 10.31
CA VAL A 184 13.61 -14.11 11.61
C VAL A 184 15.12 -14.33 11.49
N SER A 185 15.56 -15.13 10.52
CA SER A 185 16.97 -15.46 10.29
C SER A 185 17.84 -14.21 10.03
N VAL A 186 17.33 -13.26 9.23
CA VAL A 186 18.01 -11.99 8.99
C VAL A 186 18.06 -11.13 10.26
N SER A 187 16.99 -11.14 11.07
CA SER A 187 16.95 -10.43 12.37
C SER A 187 17.98 -10.98 13.36
N GLU A 188 18.14 -12.30 13.44
CA GLU A 188 19.17 -12.95 14.23
C GLU A 188 20.58 -12.55 13.76
N LYS A 189 20.82 -12.61 12.45
CA LYS A 189 22.13 -12.38 11.87
C LYS A 189 22.59 -10.92 11.90
N TYR A 190 21.69 -9.97 11.66
CA TYR A 190 22.05 -8.56 11.45
C TYR A 190 21.54 -7.62 12.55
N GLY A 191 20.47 -7.99 13.26
CA GLY A 191 19.87 -7.17 14.32
C GLY A 191 20.08 -7.73 15.73
N GLY A 192 20.87 -8.80 15.89
CA GLY A 192 21.10 -9.44 17.20
C GLY A 192 19.81 -10.02 17.79
N GLY A 193 18.99 -10.65 16.96
CA GLY A 193 17.74 -11.30 17.34
C GLY A 193 16.49 -10.41 17.24
N ALA A 194 16.64 -9.12 16.95
CA ALA A 194 15.53 -8.20 16.74
C ALA A 194 15.50 -7.70 15.28
N TYR A 195 14.32 -7.37 14.78
CA TYR A 195 14.18 -6.62 13.55
C TYR A 195 14.42 -5.12 13.85
N ASP A 196 15.60 -4.64 13.47
CA ASP A 196 16.03 -3.25 13.54
C ASP A 196 16.44 -2.72 12.16
N PHE A 197 17.00 -1.50 12.07
CA PHE A 197 17.37 -0.92 10.77
C PHE A 197 18.43 -1.72 10.00
N ALA A 198 19.33 -2.42 10.70
CA ALA A 198 20.34 -3.26 10.06
C ALA A 198 19.69 -4.51 9.46
N ALA A 199 18.82 -5.19 10.22
CA ALA A 199 18.02 -6.30 9.71
C ALA A 199 17.10 -5.89 8.55
N ALA A 200 16.45 -4.72 8.65
CA ALA A 200 15.55 -4.21 7.62
C ALA A 200 16.27 -3.95 6.28
N GLY A 201 17.46 -3.34 6.32
CA GLY A 201 18.27 -3.11 5.13
C GLY A 201 18.73 -4.42 4.50
N ALA A 202 19.21 -5.36 5.32
CA ALA A 202 19.65 -6.67 4.85
C ALA A 202 18.49 -7.48 4.23
N LEU A 203 17.32 -7.49 4.88
CA LEU A 203 16.13 -8.19 4.39
C LEU A 203 15.63 -7.58 3.08
N ARG A 204 15.53 -6.25 2.98
CA ARG A 204 15.16 -5.56 1.74
C ARG A 204 16.03 -5.99 0.56
N MET A 205 17.35 -6.03 0.76
CA MET A 205 18.28 -6.49 -0.27
C MET A 205 18.13 -7.99 -0.58
N ALA A 206 17.92 -8.83 0.44
CA ALA A 206 17.68 -10.26 0.25
C ALA A 206 16.42 -10.50 -0.60
N ARG A 207 15.31 -9.83 -0.29
CA ARG A 207 14.05 -9.90 -1.04
C ARG A 207 14.21 -9.45 -2.50
N ILE A 208 14.95 -8.36 -2.74
CA ILE A 208 15.22 -7.90 -4.11
C ILE A 208 16.02 -8.95 -4.90
N ARG A 209 17.08 -9.51 -4.33
CA ARG A 209 17.89 -10.54 -5.00
C ARG A 209 17.09 -11.80 -5.29
N ASP A 210 16.24 -12.20 -4.36
CA ASP A 210 15.35 -13.34 -4.53
C ASP A 210 14.35 -13.13 -5.67
N SER A 211 13.73 -11.94 -5.76
CA SER A 211 12.87 -11.60 -6.90
C SER A 211 13.64 -11.56 -8.22
N ILE A 212 14.87 -11.02 -8.25
CA ILE A 212 15.73 -11.06 -9.44
C ILE A 212 15.96 -12.51 -9.92
N ALA A 213 16.22 -13.42 -8.99
CA ALA A 213 16.55 -14.81 -9.29
C ALA A 213 15.35 -15.69 -9.66
N ARG A 214 14.12 -15.31 -9.28
CA ARG A 214 12.95 -16.19 -9.42
C ARG A 214 11.78 -15.61 -10.21
N ASN A 215 11.73 -14.29 -10.38
CA ASN A 215 10.65 -13.62 -11.08
C ASN A 215 11.19 -12.96 -12.37
N PRO A 216 10.98 -13.56 -13.56
CA PRO A 216 11.43 -13.00 -14.84
C PRO A 216 10.77 -11.66 -15.20
N TYR A 217 9.69 -11.28 -14.51
CA TYR A 217 9.00 -10.01 -14.67
C TYR A 217 9.16 -9.08 -13.46
N PHE A 218 10.14 -9.37 -12.58
CA PHE A 218 10.40 -8.57 -11.40
C PHE A 218 10.50 -7.09 -11.73
N ARG A 219 9.69 -6.25 -11.08
CA ARG A 219 9.68 -4.80 -11.30
C ARG A 219 9.83 -4.05 -9.98
N LEU A 220 10.92 -3.29 -9.86
CA LEU A 220 11.20 -2.40 -8.74
C LEU A 220 11.41 -0.97 -9.23
N LEU A 221 10.34 -0.41 -9.79
CA LEU A 221 10.26 0.95 -10.34
C LEU A 221 9.32 1.80 -9.48
N ALA A 222 9.40 3.13 -9.58
CA ALA A 222 8.44 4.00 -8.90
C ALA A 222 6.99 3.71 -9.34
N PRO A 223 6.00 3.77 -8.43
CA PRO A 223 6.12 4.13 -7.01
C PRO A 223 6.63 2.98 -6.11
N ARG A 224 6.59 1.72 -6.56
CA ARG A 224 6.97 0.53 -5.77
C ARG A 224 8.38 0.61 -5.20
N TYR A 225 9.34 1.15 -5.95
CA TYR A 225 10.71 1.37 -5.45
C TYR A 225 10.73 2.20 -4.15
N HIS A 226 9.84 3.18 -3.99
CA HIS A 226 9.77 3.99 -2.77
C HIS A 226 9.02 3.27 -1.65
N THR A 227 7.86 2.68 -1.96
CA THR A 227 7.03 1.99 -0.95
C THR A 227 7.74 0.76 -0.39
N ALA A 228 8.46 -0.01 -1.23
CA ALA A 228 9.26 -1.14 -0.80
C ALA A 228 10.27 -0.78 0.31
N TYR A 229 11.00 0.33 0.18
CA TYR A 229 11.93 0.77 1.22
C TYR A 229 11.20 1.33 2.45
N ALA A 230 10.15 2.13 2.25
CA ALA A 230 9.37 2.71 3.36
C ALA A 230 8.72 1.61 4.22
N GLU A 231 8.14 0.59 3.60
CA GLU A 231 7.49 -0.53 4.28
C GLU A 231 8.48 -1.40 5.07
N SER A 232 9.76 -1.43 4.69
CA SER A 232 10.81 -2.08 5.49
C SER A 232 11.05 -1.36 6.82
N VAL A 233 10.71 -0.06 6.93
CA VAL A 233 10.83 0.76 8.16
C VAL A 233 9.60 0.62 9.04
N PHE A 234 8.41 0.42 8.47
CA PHE A 234 7.14 0.47 9.19
C PHE A 234 7.03 -0.48 10.40
N PRO A 235 7.55 -1.73 10.39
CA PRO A 235 7.54 -2.56 11.59
C PRO A 235 8.28 -1.94 12.77
N ILE A 236 9.40 -1.24 12.50
CA ILE A 236 10.19 -0.55 13.52
C ILE A 236 9.44 0.69 14.01
N ALA A 237 8.80 1.43 13.09
CA ALA A 237 8.06 2.65 13.43
C ALA A 237 6.78 2.39 14.24
N PHE A 238 6.06 1.30 13.94
CA PHE A 238 4.66 1.15 14.35
C PHE A 238 4.33 -0.12 15.16
N PHE A 239 5.17 -1.16 15.13
CA PHE A 239 4.86 -2.44 15.80
C PHE A 239 5.63 -2.66 17.11
N ILE A 240 6.44 -1.68 17.52
CA ILE A 240 7.15 -1.68 18.81
C ILE A 240 6.26 -1.00 19.86
N ASP A 241 6.09 -1.63 21.03
CA ASP A 241 5.32 -1.05 22.13
C ASP A 241 5.90 0.31 22.54
N GLY A 242 5.05 1.33 22.59
CA GLY A 242 5.42 2.72 22.80
C GLY A 242 6.08 3.03 24.14
N ARG A 243 6.04 2.10 25.10
CA ARG A 243 6.68 2.24 26.42
C ARG A 243 8.15 1.80 26.41
N ARG A 244 8.63 1.17 25.32
CA ARG A 244 10.05 0.82 25.17
C ARG A 244 10.91 2.09 25.14
N THR A 245 12.10 2.02 25.72
CA THR A 245 13.01 3.17 25.90
C THR A 245 14.42 2.88 25.40
N GLY A 246 15.20 3.93 25.14
CA GLY A 246 16.59 3.77 24.70
C GLY A 246 16.69 3.01 23.38
N ALA A 247 17.65 2.08 23.30
CA ALA A 247 17.88 1.26 22.10
C ALA A 247 16.69 0.34 21.75
N GLU A 248 15.85 -0.03 22.73
CA GLU A 248 14.69 -0.90 22.52
C GLU A 248 13.57 -0.22 21.72
N ARG A 249 13.62 1.10 21.52
CA ARG A 249 12.65 1.85 20.70
C ARG A 249 12.68 1.50 19.22
N THR A 250 13.75 0.84 18.78
CA THR A 250 13.98 0.52 17.36
C THR A 250 14.32 -0.96 17.17
N ARG A 251 13.98 -1.82 18.15
CA ARG A 251 14.24 -3.26 18.14
C ARG A 251 12.91 -4.00 18.27
N LEU A 252 12.40 -4.50 17.16
CA LEU A 252 11.16 -5.28 17.14
C LEU A 252 11.48 -6.77 17.35
N ASP A 253 10.88 -7.37 18.39
CA ASP A 253 10.93 -8.82 18.59
C ASP A 253 10.21 -9.55 17.44
N PRO A 254 10.86 -10.49 16.72
CA PRO A 254 10.22 -11.26 15.66
C PRO A 254 8.97 -12.03 16.10
N ALA A 255 8.84 -12.43 17.37
CA ALA A 255 7.61 -13.03 17.90
C ALA A 255 6.45 -12.03 17.92
N VAL A 256 6.72 -10.77 18.27
CA VAL A 256 5.75 -9.68 18.17
C VAL A 256 5.42 -9.39 16.70
N ALA A 257 6.44 -9.33 15.83
CA ALA A 257 6.25 -9.12 14.40
C ALA A 257 5.32 -10.18 13.80
N ARG A 258 5.46 -11.46 14.17
CA ARG A 258 4.60 -12.55 13.68
C ARG A 258 3.13 -12.27 13.96
N GLY A 259 2.79 -11.77 15.15
CA GLY A 259 1.43 -11.38 15.51
C GLY A 259 0.81 -10.39 14.53
N PHE A 260 1.56 -9.35 14.14
CA PHE A 260 1.11 -8.36 13.14
C PHE A 260 1.05 -8.93 11.71
N PHE A 261 2.07 -9.68 11.30
CA PHE A 261 2.20 -10.15 9.91
C PHE A 261 1.29 -11.32 9.54
N GLU A 262 1.08 -12.25 10.47
CA GLU A 262 0.32 -13.50 10.29
C GLU A 262 -1.10 -13.39 10.84
N SER A 263 -1.23 -12.94 12.08
CA SER A 263 -2.52 -12.95 12.80
C SER A 263 -3.27 -11.61 12.79
N ALA A 264 -2.68 -10.58 12.18
CA ALA A 264 -3.22 -9.21 12.21
C ALA A 264 -3.57 -8.77 13.64
N ARG A 265 -2.64 -8.98 14.58
CA ARG A 265 -2.90 -8.88 16.02
C ARG A 265 -1.85 -8.07 16.75
N MET A 266 -2.29 -7.02 17.43
CA MET A 266 -1.50 -6.32 18.44
C MET A 266 -1.26 -7.24 19.66
N PRO A 267 -0.07 -7.21 20.29
CA PRO A 267 0.14 -7.87 21.57
C PRO A 267 -0.90 -7.43 22.63
N PRO A 268 -1.25 -8.27 23.61
CA PRO A 268 -2.00 -7.82 24.77
C PRO A 268 -1.30 -6.63 25.44
N ASP A 269 -2.08 -5.66 25.93
CA ASP A 269 -1.55 -4.43 26.54
C ASP A 269 -0.61 -3.65 25.61
N PHE A 270 -0.83 -3.68 24.28
CA PHE A 270 0.01 -2.95 23.33
C PHE A 270 -0.27 -1.44 23.37
N TRP A 271 0.77 -0.65 23.59
CA TRP A 271 0.72 0.81 23.53
C TRP A 271 1.26 1.31 22.20
N ARG A 272 0.53 2.22 21.54
CA ARG A 272 1.10 2.96 20.40
C ARG A 272 2.24 3.86 20.90
N SER A 273 3.23 4.11 20.04
CA SER A 273 4.32 5.06 20.30
C SER A 273 3.79 6.46 20.65
N SER A 274 4.50 7.19 21.51
CA SER A 274 4.26 8.63 21.76
C SER A 274 5.02 9.56 20.80
N SER A 275 5.74 8.99 19.83
CA SER A 275 6.49 9.71 18.83
C SER A 275 5.91 9.38 17.45
N PRO A 276 5.15 10.30 16.83
CA PRO A 276 4.58 10.04 15.53
C PRO A 276 5.68 9.92 14.47
N TRP A 277 5.48 9.00 13.53
CA TRP A 277 6.34 8.85 12.36
C TRP A 277 5.62 9.38 11.13
N GLY A 278 6.07 10.53 10.62
CA GLY A 278 5.63 11.11 9.36
C GLY A 278 6.57 10.77 8.22
N ARG A 279 6.43 11.48 7.10
CA ARG A 279 7.32 11.31 5.94
C ARG A 279 8.78 11.67 6.23
N PRO A 280 9.11 12.73 7.01
CA PRO A 280 10.49 13.05 7.33
C PRO A 280 11.22 11.94 8.09
N GLU A 281 10.60 11.38 9.13
CA GLU A 281 11.19 10.32 9.96
C GLU A 281 11.40 9.04 9.14
N VAL A 282 10.39 8.65 8.35
CA VAL A 282 10.50 7.50 7.44
C VAL A 282 11.57 7.74 6.38
N GLY A 283 11.65 8.95 5.80
CA GLY A 283 12.65 9.30 4.79
C GLY A 283 14.08 9.17 5.29
N ILE A 284 14.37 9.63 6.52
CA ILE A 284 15.69 9.48 7.15
C ILE A 284 16.05 7.99 7.33
N ALA A 285 15.10 7.18 7.79
CA ALA A 285 15.32 5.75 7.97
C ALA A 285 15.51 5.01 6.63
N VAL A 286 14.70 5.33 5.62
CA VAL A 286 14.81 4.79 4.26
C VAL A 286 16.19 5.06 3.65
N ASP A 287 16.69 6.29 3.80
CA ASP A 287 18.00 6.69 3.32
C ASP A 287 19.14 5.94 4.03
N ALA A 288 18.99 5.63 5.33
CA ALA A 288 19.92 4.77 6.05
C ALA A 288 19.91 3.32 5.53
N LEU A 289 18.73 2.73 5.30
CA LEU A 289 18.57 1.39 4.70
C LEU A 289 19.23 1.31 3.32
N TYR A 290 18.96 2.30 2.46
CA TYR A 290 19.52 2.37 1.11
C TYR A 290 21.05 2.47 1.12
N ARG A 291 21.63 3.33 1.98
CA ARG A 291 23.09 3.47 2.08
C ARG A 291 23.81 2.17 2.47
N ALA A 292 23.18 1.34 3.29
CA ALA A 292 23.75 0.05 3.68
C ALA A 292 23.79 -0.94 2.50
N HIS A 293 22.77 -0.93 1.64
CA HIS A 293 22.63 -1.85 0.52
C HIS A 293 22.04 -1.16 -0.72
N PRO A 294 22.84 -0.36 -1.45
CA PRO A 294 22.35 0.43 -2.57
C PRO A 294 22.02 -0.45 -3.78
N ILE A 295 20.89 -0.17 -4.42
CA ILE A 295 20.51 -0.70 -5.74
C ILE A 295 19.64 0.34 -6.44
N SER A 296 19.89 0.58 -7.72
CA SER A 296 19.08 1.52 -8.50
C SER A 296 17.73 0.89 -8.90
N PRO A 297 16.67 1.69 -9.11
CA PRO A 297 15.40 1.17 -9.61
C PRO A 297 15.59 0.47 -10.96
N GLY A 298 14.81 -0.57 -11.22
CA GLY A 298 15.01 -1.44 -12.37
C GLY A 298 14.03 -2.59 -12.46
N SER A 299 14.24 -3.46 -13.45
CA SER A 299 13.41 -4.64 -13.68
C SER A 299 14.17 -5.76 -14.39
N ASN A 300 13.66 -6.99 -14.25
CA ASN A 300 14.03 -8.10 -15.12
C ASN A 300 13.35 -7.94 -16.50
N ASN A 301 13.98 -8.46 -17.55
CA ASN A 301 13.58 -8.26 -18.95
C ASN A 301 12.89 -9.47 -19.60
N GLY A 302 12.11 -10.23 -18.82
CA GLY A 302 11.42 -11.43 -19.29
C GLY A 302 12.19 -12.74 -19.04
N THR A 303 13.39 -12.66 -18.44
CA THR A 303 14.11 -13.82 -17.89
C THR A 303 14.55 -13.54 -16.46
N VAL A 304 14.78 -14.57 -15.65
CA VAL A 304 15.43 -14.39 -14.35
C VAL A 304 16.87 -13.90 -14.50
N ASP A 305 17.44 -13.33 -13.44
CA ASP A 305 18.82 -12.83 -13.38
C ASP A 305 19.18 -11.81 -14.47
N SER A 306 18.20 -10.98 -14.87
CA SER A 306 18.33 -10.02 -15.98
C SER A 306 18.10 -8.57 -15.54
N TYR A 307 18.27 -8.28 -14.26
CA TYR A 307 17.92 -7.00 -13.68
C TYR A 307 18.71 -5.86 -14.33
N THR A 308 17.98 -4.95 -14.96
CA THR A 308 18.53 -3.77 -15.62
C THR A 308 18.02 -2.51 -14.93
N HIS A 309 18.96 -1.59 -14.67
CA HIS A 309 18.64 -0.28 -14.14
C HIS A 309 17.80 0.50 -15.17
N ASP A 310 16.70 1.07 -14.69
CA ASP A 310 15.88 1.99 -15.48
C ASP A 310 16.21 3.43 -15.05
N PRO A 311 16.95 4.20 -15.87
CA PRO A 311 17.32 5.57 -15.54
C PRO A 311 16.14 6.54 -15.54
N THR A 312 14.97 6.13 -16.07
CA THR A 312 13.77 6.97 -16.11
C THR A 312 12.96 6.88 -14.83
N SER A 313 13.17 5.85 -14.00
CA SER A 313 12.48 5.73 -12.71
C SER A 313 13.13 6.62 -11.66
N PRO A 314 12.35 7.45 -10.93
CA PRO A 314 12.84 8.27 -9.84
C PRO A 314 13.55 7.46 -8.74
N ARG A 315 14.66 8.00 -8.22
CA ARG A 315 15.39 7.46 -7.07
C ARG A 315 14.79 7.97 -5.76
N LEU A 316 15.17 7.38 -4.62
CA LEU A 316 14.61 7.68 -3.29
C LEU A 316 14.71 9.17 -2.88
N HIS A 317 15.75 9.88 -3.33
CA HIS A 317 15.92 11.31 -3.04
C HIS A 317 15.14 12.23 -4.00
N GLN A 318 14.59 11.69 -5.10
CA GLN A 318 13.81 12.40 -6.10
C GLN A 318 12.30 12.28 -5.80
N PHE A 319 11.91 12.55 -4.56
CA PHE A 319 10.53 12.36 -4.10
C PHE A 319 9.51 13.16 -4.94
N CYS A 320 9.83 14.40 -5.33
CA CYS A 320 8.92 15.19 -6.17
C CYS A 320 8.71 14.58 -7.55
N GLU A 321 9.75 13.98 -8.13
CA GLU A 321 9.69 13.30 -9.42
C GLU A 321 8.86 12.02 -9.31
N MET A 322 9.04 11.25 -8.22
CA MET A 322 8.18 10.11 -7.90
C MET A 322 6.70 10.52 -7.81
N TYR A 323 6.40 11.62 -7.12
CA TYR A 323 5.03 12.14 -7.04
C TYR A 323 4.50 12.53 -8.43
N THR A 324 5.27 13.26 -9.23
CA THR A 324 4.81 13.69 -10.55
C THR A 324 4.63 12.51 -11.50
N ASP A 325 5.49 11.50 -11.43
CA ASP A 325 5.40 10.28 -12.25
C ASP A 325 4.23 9.41 -11.83
N TYR A 326 4.00 9.25 -10.53
CA TYR A 326 2.82 8.57 -10.02
C TYR A 326 1.54 9.20 -10.61
N VAL A 327 1.41 10.53 -10.60
CA VAL A 327 0.23 11.19 -11.16
C VAL A 327 0.21 11.13 -12.70
N ASN A 328 1.32 11.43 -13.38
CA ASN A 328 1.32 11.57 -14.84
C ASN A 328 1.41 10.26 -15.61
N VAL A 329 1.92 9.20 -14.98
CA VAL A 329 2.07 7.86 -15.57
C VAL A 329 1.07 6.92 -14.94
N THR A 330 1.24 6.53 -13.68
CA THR A 330 0.42 5.48 -13.05
C THR A 330 -1.07 5.83 -13.02
N VAL A 331 -1.43 7.02 -12.52
CA VAL A 331 -2.84 7.43 -12.45
C VAL A 331 -3.42 7.67 -13.84
N ARG A 332 -2.64 8.23 -14.77
CA ARG A 332 -3.10 8.51 -16.14
C ARG A 332 -3.31 7.24 -16.96
N GLU A 333 -2.51 6.21 -16.73
CA GLU A 333 -2.70 4.90 -17.34
C GLU A 333 -4.00 4.25 -16.89
N LEU A 334 -4.40 4.40 -15.62
CA LEU A 334 -5.68 3.87 -15.10
C LEU A 334 -6.89 4.69 -15.55
N TYR A 335 -6.74 6.00 -15.66
CA TYR A 335 -7.84 6.92 -15.98
C TYR A 335 -7.60 7.75 -17.26
N PRO A 336 -7.30 7.13 -18.41
CA PRO A 336 -6.89 7.86 -19.63
C PRO A 336 -8.03 8.70 -20.23
N ASN A 337 -9.27 8.36 -19.93
CA ASN A 337 -10.47 8.99 -20.48
C ASN A 337 -11.52 9.30 -19.40
N ALA A 338 -11.11 9.56 -18.16
CA ALA A 338 -12.04 9.93 -17.10
C ALA A 338 -12.83 11.19 -17.47
N LYS A 339 -14.15 11.16 -17.28
CA LYS A 339 -15.07 12.26 -17.62
C LYS A 339 -16.14 12.41 -16.55
N GLY A 340 -16.85 13.54 -16.57
CA GLY A 340 -18.00 13.80 -15.70
C GLY A 340 -17.68 13.63 -14.21
N VAL A 341 -18.54 12.92 -13.49
CA VAL A 341 -18.40 12.70 -12.04
C VAL A 341 -17.12 11.94 -11.66
N LEU A 342 -16.63 11.04 -12.53
CA LEU A 342 -15.39 10.31 -12.28
C LEU A 342 -14.17 11.23 -12.36
N LEU A 343 -14.13 12.13 -13.35
CA LEU A 343 -13.06 13.12 -13.47
C LEU A 343 -13.05 14.08 -12.27
N ALA A 344 -14.24 14.51 -11.82
CA ALA A 344 -14.36 15.35 -10.64
C ALA A 344 -13.85 14.64 -9.37
N ALA A 345 -14.23 13.38 -9.16
CA ALA A 345 -13.76 12.59 -8.03
C ALA A 345 -12.25 12.32 -8.08
N LEU A 346 -11.70 12.02 -9.28
CA LEU A 346 -10.28 11.84 -9.51
C LEU A 346 -9.48 13.09 -9.14
N ASN A 347 -9.83 14.23 -9.74
CA ASN A 347 -9.17 15.50 -9.46
C ASN A 347 -9.26 15.88 -7.99
N LYS A 348 -10.40 15.60 -7.33
CA LYS A 348 -10.55 15.89 -5.91
C LYS A 348 -9.65 15.03 -5.01
N ASN A 349 -9.51 13.74 -5.31
CA ASN A 349 -8.57 12.87 -4.60
C ASN A 349 -7.11 13.25 -4.87
N LEU A 350 -6.77 13.70 -6.09
CA LEU A 350 -5.44 14.22 -6.42
C LEU A 350 -5.11 15.51 -5.64
N ASP A 351 -6.08 16.40 -5.45
CA ASP A 351 -5.92 17.57 -4.57
C ASP A 351 -5.62 17.13 -3.14
N TYR A 352 -6.31 16.11 -2.62
CA TYR A 352 -6.07 15.60 -1.27
C TYR A 352 -4.70 14.93 -1.14
N LEU A 353 -4.29 14.14 -2.12
CA LEU A 353 -2.95 13.57 -2.20
C LEU A 353 -1.87 14.66 -2.14
N TYR A 354 -2.01 15.71 -2.95
CA TYR A 354 -1.06 16.82 -2.96
C TYR A 354 -1.07 17.59 -1.64
N SER A 355 -2.25 17.83 -1.07
CA SER A 355 -2.40 18.55 0.20
C SER A 355 -1.68 17.84 1.36
N ALA A 356 -1.59 16.51 1.32
CA ALA A 356 -0.85 15.70 2.30
C ALA A 356 0.66 15.95 2.26
N LEU A 357 1.19 16.52 1.17
CA LEU A 357 2.59 16.93 1.10
C LEU A 357 2.90 18.13 1.99
N GLY A 358 1.88 18.86 2.46
CA GLY A 358 2.02 20.02 3.32
C GLY A 358 2.88 21.12 2.69
N ARG A 359 3.81 21.69 3.46
CA ARG A 359 4.81 22.62 2.92
C ARG A 359 5.85 21.84 2.14
N THR A 360 5.76 21.88 0.81
CA THR A 360 6.63 21.16 -0.12
C THR A 360 7.14 22.08 -1.22
N SER A 361 8.30 21.75 -1.79
CA SER A 361 8.80 22.35 -3.04
C SER A 361 8.32 21.60 -4.29
N CYS A 362 7.66 20.46 -4.14
CA CYS A 362 7.13 19.70 -5.28
C CYS A 362 5.99 20.50 -5.93
N PRO A 363 5.99 20.67 -7.27
CA PRO A 363 4.88 21.32 -7.96
C PRO A 363 3.65 20.42 -7.93
N GLN A 364 2.46 20.99 -7.74
CA GLN A 364 1.21 20.24 -7.98
C GLN A 364 1.09 19.94 -9.47
N VAL A 365 0.83 18.68 -9.83
CA VAL A 365 0.49 18.32 -11.20
C VAL A 365 -0.88 18.93 -11.54
N PRO A 366 -1.05 19.59 -12.70
CA PRO A 366 -2.32 20.17 -13.08
C PRO A 366 -3.47 19.15 -13.08
N PRO A 367 -4.70 19.58 -12.76
CA PRO A 367 -5.87 18.72 -12.86
C PRO A 367 -6.02 18.10 -14.24
N PHE A 368 -6.57 16.89 -14.28
CA PHE A 368 -6.89 16.18 -15.50
C PHE A 368 -8.05 16.89 -16.21
N VAL A 369 -8.02 16.89 -17.54
CA VAL A 369 -8.98 17.57 -18.42
C VAL A 369 -9.75 16.60 -19.29
#